data_AF-A0A914AEV8-F1
#
_entry.id   AF-A0A914AEV8-F1
#
_cell.length_a   1.000
_cell.length_b   1.000
_cell.length_c   1.000
_cell.angle_alpha   90.00
_cell.angle_beta   90.00
_cell.angle_gamma   90.00
#
_symmetry.space_group_name_H-M   'P 1'
#
loop_
_entity.id
_entity.type
_entity.pdbx_description
1 polymer ?
#
loop_
_entity_poly.entity_id
_entity_poly.type
_entity_poly.pdbx_seq_one_letter_code
_entity_poly.pdbx_strand_id
1 'polypeptide(L)'
;MIFMYLDDWLVVGRSRGETEAALQLTWHLATDLGFLINTKKSHPVSSQVPTFLGASLDLRRGLARPSEDRLLNLRQCVSLFLPTVVAPARAWLRLLGLMASLVDLLDFCRLRMRPIHLHLLSFYRPRWHPIDHPVPTTSWLVPHLRWWLVEANIMQGRVFRPPRPSVLITTDASGYGWGATLHPRQVAGVWGPAHQSSHINILEMLAVTNALKHFQSDVRGQAVLVRCDNATVVAYINHQGGTRSGHLCALTWDLTLWCIHHGIALSAVHIPGEENVTADALSGGWIAPTEWSLLPQVAQSIFRLIDRPHVDLFASRMKISYMYRSTARGTQIPTRGRPMHCRCGGTAYWPTPSHPSPSFLEC
;
A
#
# COMPACT_ATOMS: atom_id res chain seq x y z
N MET A 1 -4.12 -8.12 -35.24
CA MET A 1 -4.37 -7.07 -34.22
C MET A 1 -3.31 -6.00 -34.39
N ILE A 2 -3.67 -4.73 -34.22
CA ILE A 2 -2.74 -3.60 -34.30
C ILE A 2 -2.74 -2.92 -32.93
N PHE A 3 -1.56 -2.70 -32.37
CA PHE A 3 -1.35 -1.90 -31.18
C PHE A 3 -0.70 -0.60 -31.61
N MET A 4 -1.35 0.53 -31.33
CA MET A 4 -0.86 1.85 -31.69
C MET A 4 -0.56 2.63 -30.41
N TYR A 5 0.62 3.20 -30.32
CA TYR A 5 0.99 4.12 -29.24
C TYR A 5 1.77 5.29 -29.83
N LEU A 6 1.12 6.45 -29.90
CA LEU A 6 1.68 7.65 -30.55
C LEU A 6 2.20 7.32 -31.97
N ASP A 7 3.51 7.39 -32.17
CA ASP A 7 4.23 7.13 -33.43
C ASP A 7 4.66 5.66 -33.61
N ASP A 8 4.59 4.83 -32.56
CA ASP A 8 5.00 3.41 -32.61
C ASP A 8 3.79 2.49 -32.82
N TRP A 9 3.78 1.72 -33.92
CA TRP A 9 2.71 0.78 -34.24
C TRP A 9 3.26 -0.66 -34.31
N LEU A 10 2.58 -1.59 -33.64
CA LEU A 10 2.92 -3.01 -33.62
C LEU A 10 1.78 -3.83 -34.22
N VAL A 11 2.07 -4.59 -35.27
CA VAL A 11 1.12 -5.53 -35.90
C VAL A 11 1.40 -6.94 -35.41
N VAL A 12 0.38 -7.61 -34.89
CA VAL A 12 0.47 -8.98 -34.36
C VAL A 12 -0.60 -9.85 -35.02
N GLY A 13 -0.18 -10.91 -35.70
CA GLY A 13 -1.04 -11.97 -36.26
C GLY A 13 -0.79 -13.33 -35.60
N ARG A 14 -1.65 -14.32 -35.87
CA ARG A 14 -1.51 -15.69 -35.34
C ARG A 14 -0.50 -16.52 -36.11
N SER A 15 -0.22 -16.14 -37.35
CA SER A 15 0.77 -16.76 -38.21
C SER A 15 1.66 -15.70 -38.88
N ARG A 16 2.78 -16.14 -39.45
CA ARG A 16 3.66 -15.28 -40.24
C ARG A 16 2.92 -14.64 -41.41
N GLY A 17 2.21 -15.43 -42.22
CA GLY A 17 1.47 -14.94 -43.38
C GLY A 17 0.36 -13.94 -43.00
N GLU A 18 -0.39 -14.21 -41.92
CA GLU A 18 -1.39 -13.26 -41.42
C GLU A 18 -0.76 -11.95 -40.95
N THR A 19 0.39 -12.02 -40.28
CA THR A 19 1.11 -10.83 -39.80
C THR A 19 1.66 -10.01 -40.96
N GLU A 20 2.24 -10.66 -41.97
CA GLU A 20 2.77 -10.00 -43.17
C GLU A 20 1.64 -9.34 -43.99
N ALA A 21 0.52 -10.03 -44.18
CA ALA A 21 -0.65 -9.47 -44.88
C ALA A 21 -1.26 -8.28 -44.12
N ALA A 22 -1.44 -8.40 -42.80
CA ALA A 22 -1.93 -7.32 -41.97
C ALA A 22 -0.97 -6.13 -41.94
N LEU A 23 0.34 -6.39 -41.91
CA LEU A 23 1.36 -5.35 -41.97
C LEU A 23 1.30 -4.59 -43.30
N GLN A 24 1.23 -5.30 -44.44
CA GLN A 24 1.11 -4.68 -45.75
C GLN A 24 -0.14 -3.82 -45.87
N LEU A 25 -1.30 -4.33 -45.42
CA LEU A 25 -2.54 -3.57 -45.40
C LEU A 25 -2.42 -2.31 -44.53
N THR A 26 -1.85 -2.44 -43.33
CA THR A 26 -1.64 -1.32 -42.41
C THR A 26 -0.70 -0.27 -43.03
N TRP A 27 0.36 -0.73 -43.69
CA TRP A 27 1.35 0.13 -44.33
C TRP A 27 0.76 0.93 -45.49
N HIS A 28 0.03 0.26 -46.39
CA HIS A 28 -0.63 0.91 -47.51
C HIS A 28 -1.69 1.90 -47.02
N LEU A 29 -2.56 1.49 -46.11
CA LEU A 29 -3.59 2.37 -45.56
C LEU A 29 -2.99 3.61 -44.88
N ALA A 30 -1.93 3.46 -44.08
CA ALA A 30 -1.25 4.59 -43.46
C ALA A 30 -0.68 5.55 -44.52
N THR A 31 -0.07 5.01 -45.58
CA THR A 31 0.47 5.81 -46.68
C THR A 31 -0.66 6.56 -47.41
N ASP A 32 -1.78 5.90 -47.71
CA ASP A 32 -2.94 6.47 -48.38
C ASP A 32 -3.61 7.57 -47.55
N LEU A 33 -3.60 7.43 -46.22
CA LEU A 33 -4.07 8.45 -45.28
C LEU A 33 -3.08 9.62 -45.09
N GLY A 34 -1.92 9.60 -45.77
CA GLY A 34 -0.95 10.68 -45.76
C GLY A 34 0.12 10.57 -44.66
N PHE A 35 0.24 9.44 -43.96
CA PHE A 35 1.32 9.22 -43.00
C PHE A 35 2.67 9.00 -43.72
N LEU A 36 3.73 9.64 -43.20
CA LEU A 36 5.10 9.43 -43.66
C LEU A 36 5.75 8.32 -42.83
N ILE A 37 5.87 7.12 -43.42
CA ILE A 37 6.43 5.96 -42.72
C ILE A 37 7.96 5.99 -42.78
N ASN A 38 8.61 5.94 -41.61
CA ASN A 38 10.06 5.91 -41.52
C ASN A 38 10.61 4.49 -41.74
N THR A 39 10.88 4.14 -43.01
CA THR A 39 11.40 2.82 -43.40
C THR A 39 12.71 2.40 -42.72
N LYS A 40 13.55 3.36 -42.29
CA LYS A 40 14.82 3.07 -41.59
C LYS A 40 14.61 2.66 -40.14
N LYS A 41 13.56 3.17 -39.49
CA LYS A 41 13.20 2.82 -38.11
C LYS A 41 12.20 1.67 -38.04
N SER A 42 11.42 1.46 -39.10
CA SER A 42 10.46 0.37 -39.18
C SER A 42 11.14 -0.99 -39.34
N HIS A 43 10.52 -2.03 -38.77
CA HIS A 43 10.94 -3.42 -38.93
C HIS A 43 9.86 -4.20 -39.70
N PRO A 44 9.88 -4.21 -41.05
CA PRO A 44 8.80 -4.76 -41.87
C PRO A 44 8.83 -6.31 -41.98
N VAL A 45 9.63 -6.98 -41.15
CA VAL A 45 9.77 -8.44 -41.16
C VAL A 45 9.17 -8.99 -39.88
N SER A 46 8.28 -9.97 -40.02
CA SER A 46 7.66 -10.62 -38.87
C SER A 46 8.71 -11.24 -37.95
N SER A 47 8.62 -10.99 -36.65
CA SER A 47 9.53 -11.53 -35.63
C SER A 47 8.75 -12.04 -34.43
N GLN A 48 9.30 -13.04 -33.74
CA GLN A 48 8.79 -13.53 -32.45
C GLN A 48 9.37 -12.77 -31.26
N VAL A 49 10.35 -11.89 -31.52
CA VAL A 49 10.99 -11.03 -30.53
C VAL A 49 11.04 -9.59 -31.07
N PRO A 50 9.89 -8.94 -31.37
CA PRO A 50 9.89 -7.56 -31.82
C PRO A 50 10.29 -6.61 -30.70
N THR A 51 10.85 -5.46 -31.09
CA THR A 51 11.06 -4.33 -30.18
C THR A 51 9.87 -3.37 -30.30
N PHE A 52 9.27 -3.00 -29.18
CA PHE A 52 8.14 -2.06 -29.13
C PHE A 52 8.21 -1.22 -27.84
N LEU A 53 8.07 0.10 -27.95
CA LEU A 53 8.18 1.04 -26.80
C LEU A 53 9.47 0.90 -25.98
N GLY A 54 10.57 0.55 -26.66
CA GLY A 54 11.88 0.29 -26.05
C GLY A 54 11.97 -0.98 -25.20
N ALA A 55 11.05 -1.92 -25.40
CA ALA A 55 11.06 -3.26 -24.82
C ALA A 55 11.21 -4.33 -25.91
N SER A 56 11.99 -5.37 -25.62
CA SER A 56 12.04 -6.60 -26.40
C SER A 56 10.93 -7.54 -25.91
N LEU A 57 10.02 -7.91 -26.81
CA LEU A 57 8.84 -8.71 -26.47
C LEU A 57 9.03 -10.15 -26.96
N ASP A 58 9.37 -11.08 -26.07
CA ASP A 58 9.43 -12.50 -26.37
C ASP A 58 8.01 -13.08 -26.41
N LEU A 59 7.40 -13.08 -27.60
CA LEU A 59 6.01 -13.47 -27.78
C LEU A 59 5.79 -14.99 -27.58
N ARG A 60 6.84 -15.79 -27.70
CA ARG A 60 6.77 -17.24 -27.44
C ARG A 60 6.71 -17.54 -25.96
N ARG A 61 7.55 -16.87 -25.16
CA ARG A 61 7.62 -17.08 -23.71
C ARG A 61 6.64 -16.17 -22.94
N GLY A 62 6.08 -15.16 -23.58
CA GLY A 62 5.20 -14.17 -22.96
C GLY A 62 5.96 -13.24 -22.01
N LEU A 63 7.19 -12.85 -22.37
CA LEU A 63 8.10 -12.05 -21.54
C LEU A 63 8.43 -10.71 -22.20
N ALA A 64 8.31 -9.63 -21.44
CA ALA A 64 8.84 -8.32 -21.82
C ALA A 64 10.22 -8.13 -21.17
N ARG A 65 11.21 -7.68 -21.93
CA ARG A 65 12.54 -7.33 -21.42
C ARG A 65 12.90 -5.91 -21.82
N PRO A 66 13.72 -5.20 -21.03
CA PRO A 66 14.35 -3.97 -21.49
C PRO A 66 15.15 -4.18 -22.77
N SER A 67 15.19 -3.19 -23.66
CA SER A 67 16.14 -3.21 -24.77
C SER A 67 17.58 -3.09 -24.26
N GLU A 68 18.53 -3.65 -25.02
CA GLU A 68 19.96 -3.61 -24.68
C GLU A 68 20.46 -2.17 -24.51
N ASP A 69 20.04 -1.25 -25.40
CA ASP A 69 20.38 0.17 -25.31
C ASP A 69 19.93 0.82 -23.98
N ARG A 70 18.73 0.49 -23.49
CA ARG A 70 18.25 1.01 -22.20
C ARG A 70 19.10 0.50 -21.04
N LEU A 71 19.48 -0.78 -21.08
CA LEU A 71 20.32 -1.38 -20.06
C LEU A 71 21.75 -0.83 -20.08
N LEU A 72 22.33 -0.63 -21.27
CA LEU A 72 23.64 -0.02 -21.43
C LEU A 72 23.65 1.40 -20.84
N ASN A 73 22.66 2.22 -21.21
CA ASN A 73 22.50 3.58 -20.69
C ASN A 73 22.34 3.60 -19.16
N LEU A 74 21.56 2.67 -18.60
CA LEU A 74 21.42 2.53 -17.15
C LEU A 74 22.74 2.17 -16.48
N ARG A 75 23.45 1.13 -16.98
CA ARG A 75 24.72 0.66 -16.41
C ARG A 75 25.78 1.74 -16.44
N GLN A 76 25.91 2.45 -17.57
CA GLN A 76 26.80 3.60 -17.70
C GLN A 76 26.43 4.71 -16.71
N CYS A 77 25.14 4.98 -16.50
CA CYS A 77 24.72 5.98 -15.53
C CYS A 77 25.03 5.56 -14.08
N VAL A 78 24.80 4.29 -13.73
CA VAL A 78 25.08 3.75 -12.38
C VAL A 78 26.58 3.77 -12.07
N SER A 79 27.43 3.43 -13.04
CA SER A 79 28.88 3.34 -12.83
C SER A 79 29.51 4.68 -12.46
N LEU A 80 28.91 5.81 -12.87
CA LEU A 80 29.36 7.15 -12.49
C LEU A 80 29.25 7.43 -10.98
N PHE A 81 28.35 6.74 -10.27
CA PHE A 81 28.16 6.96 -8.83
C PHE A 81 29.17 6.17 -7.97
N LEU A 82 29.64 5.01 -8.44
CA LEU A 82 30.49 4.12 -7.64
C LEU A 82 31.86 4.70 -7.23
N PRO A 83 32.60 5.42 -8.10
CA PRO A 83 33.87 6.06 -7.72
C PRO A 83 33.66 7.44 -7.10
N THR A 84 32.45 7.98 -7.16
CA THR A 84 32.17 9.40 -6.88
C THR A 84 31.66 9.59 -5.46
N VAL A 85 32.30 10.47 -4.69
CA VAL A 85 31.88 10.80 -3.32
C VAL A 85 30.61 11.65 -3.29
N VAL A 86 30.42 12.54 -4.28
CA VAL A 86 29.28 13.46 -4.36
C VAL A 86 28.84 13.65 -5.81
N ALA A 87 27.54 13.54 -6.09
CA ALA A 87 26.97 13.78 -7.40
C ALA A 87 25.83 14.82 -7.33
N PRO A 88 25.63 15.65 -8.36
CA PRO A 88 24.57 16.65 -8.37
C PRO A 88 23.18 15.98 -8.42
N ALA A 89 22.17 16.59 -7.82
CA ALA A 89 20.80 16.06 -7.77
C ALA A 89 20.25 15.69 -9.16
N ARG A 90 20.58 16.45 -10.22
CA ARG A 90 20.21 16.12 -11.60
C ARG A 90 20.70 14.75 -12.06
N ALA A 91 21.87 14.30 -11.59
CA ALA A 91 22.41 12.99 -11.93
C ALA A 91 21.57 11.90 -11.26
N TRP A 92 21.21 12.07 -9.99
CA TRP A 92 20.34 11.15 -9.26
C TRP A 92 18.93 11.08 -9.88
N LEU A 93 18.37 12.23 -10.27
CA LEU A 93 17.10 12.30 -10.97
C LEU A 93 17.15 11.58 -12.33
N ARG A 94 18.24 11.76 -13.10
CA ARG A 94 18.47 11.02 -14.34
C ARG A 94 18.52 9.52 -14.08
N LEU A 95 19.26 9.08 -13.06
CA LEU A 95 19.37 7.68 -12.69
C LEU A 95 18.01 7.08 -12.34
N LEU A 96 17.23 7.76 -11.48
CA LEU A 96 15.87 7.34 -11.12
C LEU A 96 14.93 7.32 -12.33
N GLY A 97 15.08 8.26 -13.28
CA GLY A 97 14.32 8.27 -14.53
C GLY A 97 14.63 7.07 -15.43
N LEU A 98 15.90 6.69 -15.55
CA LEU A 98 16.32 5.49 -16.27
C LEU A 98 15.74 4.22 -15.61
N MET A 99 15.80 4.11 -14.28
CA MET A 99 15.19 2.98 -13.55
C MET A 99 13.66 2.96 -13.71
N ALA A 100 13.01 4.13 -13.64
CA ALA A 100 11.56 4.25 -13.80
C ALA A 100 11.09 3.73 -15.17
N SER A 101 11.88 3.93 -16.23
CA SER A 101 11.59 3.41 -17.57
C SER A 101 11.58 1.88 -17.67
N LEU A 102 12.08 1.17 -16.64
CA LEU A 102 12.14 -0.29 -16.57
C LEU A 102 11.06 -0.91 -15.67
N VAL A 103 10.23 -0.09 -15.01
CA VAL A 103 9.25 -0.55 -14.01
C VAL A 103 8.28 -1.59 -14.57
N ASP A 104 7.88 -1.44 -15.83
CA ASP A 104 6.96 -2.38 -16.47
C ASP A 104 7.66 -3.58 -17.13
N LEU A 105 8.99 -3.59 -17.12
CA LEU A 105 9.83 -4.58 -17.82
C LEU A 105 10.64 -5.46 -16.87
N LEU A 106 10.70 -5.08 -15.58
CA LEU A 106 11.51 -5.76 -14.59
C LEU A 106 10.74 -5.96 -13.29
N ASP A 107 10.65 -7.21 -12.84
CA ASP A 107 10.06 -7.54 -11.55
C ASP A 107 10.84 -6.90 -10.40
N PHE A 108 10.12 -6.45 -9.38
CA PHE A 108 10.68 -5.77 -8.21
C PHE A 108 11.53 -4.53 -8.52
N CYS A 109 11.37 -3.91 -9.71
CA CYS A 109 12.08 -2.70 -10.10
C CYS A 109 11.85 -1.56 -9.09
N ARG A 110 10.58 -1.29 -8.72
CA ARG A 110 10.24 -0.23 -7.77
C ARG A 110 10.85 -0.49 -6.40
N LEU A 111 10.84 -1.75 -5.93
CA LEU A 111 11.51 -2.16 -4.70
C LEU A 111 12.96 -1.66 -4.73
N ARG A 112 13.75 -2.08 -5.74
CA ARG A 112 15.18 -1.77 -5.87
C ARG A 112 15.50 -0.30 -6.07
N MET A 113 14.53 0.51 -6.52
CA MET A 113 14.65 1.96 -6.60
C MET A 113 14.50 2.67 -5.23
N ARG A 114 13.76 2.09 -4.27
CA ARG A 114 13.37 2.79 -3.02
C ARG A 114 14.55 3.30 -2.21
N PRO A 115 15.64 2.54 -1.97
CA PRO A 115 16.79 3.03 -1.21
C PRO A 115 17.41 4.28 -1.84
N ILE A 116 17.55 4.28 -3.16
CA ILE A 116 18.12 5.40 -3.94
C ILE A 116 17.18 6.61 -3.89
N HIS A 117 15.88 6.37 -4.01
CA HIS A 117 14.87 7.43 -3.96
C HIS A 117 14.80 8.09 -2.57
N LEU A 118 14.76 7.30 -1.50
CA LEU A 118 14.75 7.79 -0.12
C LEU A 118 16.06 8.54 0.21
N HIS A 119 17.20 8.05 -0.26
CA HIS A 119 18.48 8.72 -0.12
C HIS A 119 18.48 10.08 -0.82
N LEU A 120 18.01 10.17 -2.06
CA LEU A 120 17.90 11.47 -2.73
C LEU A 120 17.02 12.44 -1.93
N LEU A 121 15.88 11.98 -1.41
CA LEU A 121 14.94 12.81 -0.65
C LEU A 121 15.48 13.28 0.72
N SER A 122 16.46 12.59 1.30
CA SER A 122 17.09 13.05 2.55
C SER A 122 18.05 14.23 2.35
N PHE A 123 18.55 14.44 1.14
CA PHE A 123 19.48 15.54 0.82
C PHE A 123 18.88 16.61 -0.11
N TYR A 124 17.99 16.22 -1.02
CA TYR A 124 17.48 17.09 -2.07
C TYR A 124 15.99 17.35 -1.93
N ARG A 125 15.61 18.63 -1.93
CA ARG A 125 14.21 19.08 -1.98
C ARG A 125 14.06 20.09 -3.11
N PRO A 126 13.32 19.77 -4.20
CA PRO A 126 13.22 20.64 -5.38
C PRO A 126 12.74 22.07 -5.08
N ARG A 127 11.92 22.24 -4.03
CA ARG A 127 11.43 23.56 -3.60
C ARG A 127 12.51 24.45 -3.02
N TRP A 128 13.58 23.88 -2.47
CA TRP A 128 14.58 24.61 -1.67
C TRP A 128 15.99 24.52 -2.25
N HIS A 129 16.25 23.52 -3.09
CA HIS A 129 17.59 23.22 -3.60
C HIS A 129 17.62 23.30 -5.14
N PRO A 130 18.68 23.90 -5.73
CA PRO A 130 18.86 23.91 -7.18
C PRO A 130 19.09 22.50 -7.72
N ILE A 131 18.86 22.28 -9.01
CA ILE A 131 18.99 20.95 -9.63
C ILE A 131 20.42 20.37 -9.57
N ASP A 132 21.43 21.23 -9.41
CA ASP A 132 22.83 20.83 -9.25
C ASP A 132 23.27 20.69 -7.79
N HIS A 133 22.33 20.69 -6.83
CA HIS A 133 22.63 20.53 -5.41
C HIS A 133 23.44 19.25 -5.16
N PRO A 134 24.56 19.33 -4.41
CA PRO A 134 25.42 18.18 -4.16
C PRO A 134 24.74 17.16 -3.24
N VAL A 135 24.67 15.91 -3.68
CA VAL A 135 24.13 14.79 -2.90
C VAL A 135 25.23 13.74 -2.73
N PRO A 136 25.59 13.35 -1.50
CA PRO A 136 26.68 12.41 -1.26
C PRO A 136 26.32 11.01 -1.72
N THR A 137 27.28 10.27 -2.27
CA THR A 137 27.16 8.82 -2.46
C THR A 137 27.73 8.13 -1.23
N THR A 138 26.85 7.75 -0.31
CA THR A 138 27.25 7.09 0.93
C THR A 138 27.55 5.60 0.72
N SER A 139 28.44 5.04 1.54
CA SER A 139 28.86 3.63 1.46
C SER A 139 27.70 2.65 1.56
N TRP A 140 26.67 2.96 2.37
CA TRP A 140 25.48 2.11 2.54
C TRP A 140 24.68 1.94 1.24
N LEU A 141 24.77 2.89 0.29
CA LEU A 141 24.02 2.84 -0.95
C LEU A 141 24.73 2.01 -2.04
N VAL A 142 26.04 1.76 -1.88
CA VAL A 142 26.86 1.06 -2.88
C VAL A 142 26.30 -0.34 -3.24
N PRO A 143 25.85 -1.19 -2.29
CA PRO A 143 25.22 -2.47 -2.62
C PRO A 143 23.95 -2.30 -3.46
N HIS A 144 23.15 -1.27 -3.19
CA HIS A 144 21.92 -0.99 -3.94
C HIS A 144 22.21 -0.51 -5.36
N LEU A 145 23.27 0.28 -5.56
CA LEU A 145 23.74 0.68 -6.89
C LEU A 145 24.29 -0.52 -7.67
N ARG A 146 25.15 -1.34 -7.05
CA ARG A 146 25.75 -2.52 -7.69
C ARG A 146 24.73 -3.54 -8.15
N TRP A 147 23.58 -3.65 -7.47
CA TRP A 147 22.49 -4.54 -7.89
C TRP A 147 22.09 -4.34 -9.36
N TRP A 148 22.08 -3.08 -9.83
CA TRP A 148 21.70 -2.72 -11.20
C TRP A 148 22.78 -2.99 -12.26
N LEU A 149 24.01 -3.29 -11.84
CA LEU A 149 25.10 -3.65 -12.75
C LEU A 149 25.14 -5.15 -13.06
N VAL A 150 24.48 -5.97 -12.25
CA VAL A 150 24.45 -7.42 -12.43
C VAL A 150 23.43 -7.78 -13.50
N GLU A 151 23.91 -8.40 -14.59
CA GLU A 151 23.07 -8.73 -15.73
C GLU A 151 21.91 -9.66 -15.40
N ALA A 152 22.17 -10.70 -14.61
CA ALA A 152 21.16 -11.65 -14.16
C ALA A 152 20.01 -11.00 -13.35
N ASN A 153 20.22 -9.81 -12.80
CA ASN A 153 19.18 -9.07 -12.09
C ASN A 153 18.26 -8.32 -13.05
N ILE A 154 18.81 -7.72 -14.12
CA ILE A 154 18.08 -6.78 -14.98
C ILE A 154 17.55 -7.41 -16.28
N MET A 155 17.99 -8.65 -16.61
CA MET A 155 17.60 -9.39 -17.82
C MET A 155 16.49 -10.44 -17.60
N GLN A 156 15.98 -10.59 -16.36
CA GLN A 156 14.94 -11.57 -16.05
C GLN A 156 13.68 -11.35 -16.90
N GLY A 157 13.36 -10.08 -17.17
CA GLY A 157 12.14 -9.66 -17.83
C GLY A 157 10.93 -9.78 -16.90
N ARG A 158 9.77 -9.45 -17.45
CA ARG A 158 8.48 -9.52 -16.76
C ARG A 158 7.48 -10.28 -17.62
N VAL A 159 6.70 -11.15 -17.00
CA VAL A 159 5.62 -11.86 -17.70
C VAL A 159 4.51 -10.88 -18.11
N PHE A 160 3.94 -11.07 -19.31
CA PHE A 160 2.86 -10.22 -19.81
C PHE A 160 1.61 -10.27 -18.92
N ARG A 161 1.36 -11.41 -18.28
CA ARG A 161 0.23 -11.62 -17.40
C ARG A 161 0.75 -12.10 -16.06
N PRO A 162 0.55 -11.33 -14.97
CA PRO A 162 0.87 -11.83 -13.64
C PRO A 162 0.01 -13.06 -13.33
N PRO A 163 0.49 -13.96 -12.46
CA PRO A 163 -0.28 -15.14 -12.06
C PRO A 163 -1.58 -14.70 -11.38
N ARG A 164 -2.67 -15.42 -11.66
CA ARG A 164 -3.94 -15.19 -10.98
C ARG A 164 -3.79 -15.60 -9.52
N PRO A 165 -4.28 -14.79 -8.55
CA PRO A 165 -4.25 -15.18 -7.14
C PRO A 165 -4.95 -16.52 -6.92
N SER A 166 -4.24 -17.45 -6.27
CA SER A 166 -4.75 -18.76 -5.86
C SER A 166 -5.07 -18.81 -4.38
N VAL A 167 -4.49 -17.91 -3.59
CA VAL A 167 -4.70 -17.81 -2.14
C VAL A 167 -5.20 -16.43 -1.78
N LEU A 168 -6.27 -16.39 -0.98
CA LEU A 168 -6.86 -15.16 -0.45
C LEU A 168 -6.62 -15.09 1.06
N ILE A 169 -6.00 -14.01 1.51
CA ILE A 169 -5.82 -13.71 2.92
C ILE A 169 -6.48 -12.37 3.19
N THR A 170 -7.24 -12.30 4.27
CA THR A 170 -7.81 -11.04 4.76
C THR A 170 -7.13 -10.71 6.08
N THR A 171 -6.71 -9.47 6.27
CA THR A 171 -5.99 -9.02 7.46
C THR A 171 -6.58 -7.75 8.02
N ASP A 172 -6.36 -7.55 9.31
CA ASP A 172 -6.73 -6.33 10.02
C ASP A 172 -5.80 -6.11 11.21
N ALA A 173 -5.60 -4.85 11.59
CA ALA A 173 -4.86 -4.49 12.79
C ALA A 173 -5.61 -3.45 13.63
N SER A 174 -5.57 -3.64 14.94
CA SER A 174 -6.01 -2.66 15.92
C SER A 174 -4.82 -2.18 16.76
N GLY A 175 -5.05 -1.22 17.67
CA GLY A 175 -4.06 -0.85 18.68
C GLY A 175 -3.76 -1.98 19.69
N TYR A 176 -4.64 -2.97 19.81
CA TYR A 176 -4.50 -4.09 20.73
C TYR A 176 -3.78 -5.30 20.10
N GLY A 177 -4.17 -5.67 18.88
CA GLY A 177 -3.68 -6.86 18.21
C GLY A 177 -3.88 -6.85 16.71
N TRP A 178 -3.67 -8.00 16.09
CA TRP A 178 -3.89 -8.24 14.67
C TRP A 178 -4.65 -9.54 14.45
N GLY A 179 -5.37 -9.57 13.33
CA GLY A 179 -6.18 -10.70 12.91
C GLY A 179 -5.93 -11.01 11.45
N ALA A 180 -6.00 -12.29 11.09
CA ALA A 180 -6.00 -12.71 9.71
C ALA A 180 -6.81 -13.97 9.46
N THR A 181 -7.38 -14.06 8.27
CA THR A 181 -8.17 -15.22 7.83
C THR A 181 -7.66 -15.74 6.50
N LEU A 182 -7.45 -17.05 6.43
CA LEU A 182 -7.26 -17.82 5.20
C LEU A 182 -8.30 -18.94 5.25
N HIS A 183 -9.46 -18.72 4.64
CA HIS A 183 -10.64 -19.55 4.87
C HIS A 183 -10.35 -21.05 4.68
N PRO A 184 -10.78 -21.93 5.62
CA PRO A 184 -11.54 -21.65 6.85
C PRO A 184 -10.67 -21.33 8.09
N ARG A 185 -9.34 -21.23 7.95
CA ARG A 185 -8.42 -20.98 9.06
C ARG A 185 -8.35 -19.49 9.41
N GLN A 186 -8.05 -19.26 10.68
CA GLN A 186 -7.94 -17.94 11.28
C GLN A 186 -6.75 -17.91 12.22
N VAL A 187 -6.15 -16.74 12.37
CA VAL A 187 -5.09 -16.49 13.33
C VAL A 187 -5.27 -15.09 13.91
N ALA A 188 -4.95 -14.94 15.18
CA ALA A 188 -4.90 -13.66 15.87
C ALA A 188 -3.67 -13.61 16.76
N GLY A 189 -3.20 -12.40 17.04
CA GLY A 189 -2.11 -12.17 17.98
C GLY A 189 -2.21 -10.79 18.63
N VAL A 190 -1.70 -10.69 19.85
CA VAL A 190 -1.64 -9.43 20.60
C VAL A 190 -0.32 -8.74 20.35
N TRP A 191 -0.33 -7.41 20.26
CA TRP A 191 0.89 -6.63 20.11
C TRP A 191 1.71 -6.61 21.39
N GLY A 192 3.01 -6.87 21.26
CA GLY A 192 3.96 -6.61 22.34
C GLY A 192 4.07 -5.10 22.66
N PRO A 193 4.60 -4.71 23.83
CA PRO A 193 4.60 -3.31 24.30
C PRO A 193 5.20 -2.31 23.31
N ALA A 194 6.24 -2.70 22.56
CA ALA A 194 6.89 -1.85 21.57
C ALA A 194 6.00 -1.46 20.36
N HIS A 195 4.98 -2.26 20.07
CA HIS A 195 4.10 -2.04 18.91
C HIS A 195 2.84 -1.25 19.27
N GLN A 196 2.43 -1.20 20.53
CA GLN A 196 1.21 -0.51 20.96
C GLN A 196 1.23 1.00 20.69
N SER A 197 2.41 1.62 20.60
CA SER A 197 2.59 3.03 20.26
C SER A 197 2.89 3.26 18.77
N SER A 198 2.84 2.23 17.93
CA SER A 198 3.13 2.36 16.49
C SER A 198 1.95 2.96 15.74
N HIS A 199 2.25 3.68 14.67
CA HIS A 199 1.23 4.21 13.77
C HIS A 199 0.42 3.07 13.13
N ILE A 200 -0.89 3.26 12.94
CA ILE A 200 -1.79 2.21 12.42
C ILE A 200 -1.30 1.57 11.10
N ASN A 201 -0.86 2.36 10.12
CA ASN A 201 -0.27 1.83 8.87
C ASN A 201 0.92 0.85 9.08
N ILE A 202 1.69 1.03 10.16
CA ILE A 202 2.78 0.10 10.53
C ILE A 202 2.19 -1.19 11.07
N LEU A 203 1.20 -1.10 11.96
CA LEU A 203 0.50 -2.26 12.53
C LEU A 203 -0.19 -3.09 11.45
N GLU A 204 -0.85 -2.44 10.49
CA GLU A 204 -1.49 -3.07 9.35
C GLU A 204 -0.48 -3.84 8.47
N MET A 205 0.66 -3.22 8.15
CA MET A 205 1.72 -3.90 7.38
C MET A 205 2.33 -5.09 8.16
N LEU A 206 2.45 -4.96 9.49
CA LEU A 206 2.90 -6.05 10.36
C LEU A 206 1.86 -7.17 10.45
N ALA A 207 0.57 -6.86 10.47
CA ALA A 207 -0.51 -7.85 10.41
C ALA A 207 -0.42 -8.68 9.12
N VAL A 208 -0.22 -8.03 7.97
CA VAL A 208 0.07 -8.72 6.69
C VAL A 208 1.29 -9.63 6.81
N THR A 209 2.39 -9.10 7.36
CA THR A 209 3.64 -9.85 7.52
C THR A 209 3.45 -11.09 8.41
N ASN A 210 2.75 -10.94 9.53
CA ASN A 210 2.50 -12.02 10.47
C ASN A 210 1.55 -13.07 9.89
N ALA A 211 0.52 -12.64 9.17
CA ALA A 211 -0.40 -13.53 8.47
C ALA A 211 0.34 -14.41 7.45
N LEU A 212 1.17 -13.81 6.60
CA LEU A 212 1.94 -14.56 5.59
C LEU A 212 2.92 -15.54 6.23
N LYS A 213 3.60 -15.14 7.32
CA LYS A 213 4.51 -16.02 8.05
C LYS A 213 3.79 -17.17 8.75
N HIS A 214 2.62 -16.90 9.35
CA HIS A 214 1.81 -17.93 9.98
C HIS A 214 1.31 -18.97 8.96
N PHE A 215 0.80 -18.51 7.81
CA PHE A 215 0.32 -19.36 6.73
C PHE A 215 1.41 -19.76 5.73
N GLN A 216 2.70 -19.73 6.11
CA GLN A 216 3.83 -19.93 5.20
C GLN A 216 3.73 -21.21 4.36
N SER A 217 3.26 -22.32 4.96
CA SER A 217 3.06 -23.60 4.27
C SER A 217 2.11 -23.49 3.08
N ASP A 218 1.15 -22.57 3.15
CA ASP A 218 0.04 -22.45 2.21
C ASP A 218 0.29 -21.38 1.16
N VAL A 219 1.07 -20.36 1.51
CA VAL A 219 1.40 -19.26 0.59
C VAL A 219 2.66 -19.52 -0.23
N ARG A 220 3.53 -20.44 0.20
CA ARG A 220 4.81 -20.71 -0.49
C ARG A 220 4.59 -21.11 -1.94
N GLY A 221 5.25 -20.43 -2.87
CA GLY A 221 5.13 -20.69 -4.31
C GLY A 221 3.78 -20.27 -4.92
N GLN A 222 2.91 -19.58 -4.16
CA GLN A 222 1.57 -19.21 -4.62
C GLN A 222 1.46 -17.73 -5.00
N ALA A 223 0.43 -17.41 -5.78
CA ALA A 223 -0.01 -16.03 -5.97
C ALA A 223 -1.02 -15.68 -4.87
N VAL A 224 -0.67 -14.72 -4.02
CA VAL A 224 -1.44 -14.36 -2.84
C VAL A 224 -2.07 -12.99 -3.06
N LEU A 225 -3.37 -12.90 -2.83
CA LEU A 225 -4.10 -11.64 -2.74
C LEU A 225 -4.41 -11.35 -1.28
N VAL A 226 -3.91 -10.22 -0.78
CA VAL A 226 -4.21 -9.70 0.56
C VAL A 226 -5.37 -8.71 0.46
N ARG A 227 -6.43 -8.95 1.20
CA ARG A 227 -7.52 -7.99 1.44
C ARG A 227 -7.22 -7.24 2.74
N CYS A 228 -7.21 -5.91 2.67
CA CYS A 228 -6.94 -5.03 3.80
C CYS A 228 -7.76 -3.75 3.61
N ASP A 229 -8.28 -3.17 4.68
CA ASP A 229 -9.04 -1.92 4.65
C ASP A 229 -8.11 -0.68 4.64
N ASN A 230 -6.82 -0.87 4.91
CA ASN A 230 -5.84 0.21 4.87
C ASN A 230 -5.30 0.44 3.46
N ALA A 231 -5.85 1.45 2.78
CA ALA A 231 -5.43 1.85 1.44
C ALA A 231 -3.92 2.18 1.33
N THR A 232 -3.29 2.65 2.42
CA THR A 232 -1.84 2.93 2.42
C THR A 232 -1.04 1.64 2.34
N VAL A 233 -1.40 0.61 3.11
CA VAL A 233 -0.74 -0.70 3.06
C VAL A 233 -0.93 -1.36 1.70
N VAL A 234 -2.15 -1.32 1.17
CA VAL A 234 -2.47 -1.81 -0.19
C VAL A 234 -1.58 -1.13 -1.25
N ALA A 235 -1.48 0.20 -1.20
CA ALA A 235 -0.63 0.96 -2.12
C ALA A 235 0.86 0.60 -1.95
N TYR A 236 1.35 0.46 -0.71
CA TYR A 236 2.73 0.11 -0.45
C TYR A 236 3.07 -1.30 -0.96
N ILE A 237 2.20 -2.29 -0.78
CA ILE A 237 2.41 -3.64 -1.34
C ILE A 237 2.48 -3.59 -2.87
N ASN A 238 1.46 -3.02 -3.52
CA ASN A 238 1.35 -3.01 -4.98
C ASN A 238 2.41 -2.13 -5.67
N HIS A 239 2.88 -1.07 -5.01
CA HIS A 239 3.94 -0.21 -5.50
C HIS A 239 5.34 -0.55 -4.95
N GLN A 240 5.47 -1.64 -4.19
CA GLN A 240 6.72 -2.13 -3.61
C GLN A 240 7.44 -1.03 -2.80
N GLY A 241 6.71 -0.49 -1.83
CA GLY A 241 7.13 0.58 -0.93
C GLY A 241 6.62 1.96 -1.34
N GLY A 242 7.12 2.98 -0.65
CA GLY A 242 6.72 4.38 -0.84
C GLY A 242 7.73 5.33 -0.22
N THR A 243 7.65 6.62 -0.56
CA THR A 243 8.63 7.62 -0.12
C THR A 243 8.17 8.49 1.04
N ARG A 244 6.90 8.40 1.45
CA ARG A 244 6.33 9.23 2.51
C ARG A 244 6.74 8.79 3.91
N SER A 245 6.83 7.49 4.12
CA SER A 245 7.28 6.88 5.38
C SER A 245 8.42 5.92 5.11
N GLY A 246 9.62 6.28 5.58
CA GLY A 246 10.82 5.43 5.46
C GLY A 246 10.68 4.12 6.24
N HIS A 247 10.06 4.17 7.43
CA HIS A 247 9.82 2.97 8.25
C HIS A 247 8.86 2.01 7.55
N LEU A 248 7.72 2.49 7.04
CA LEU A 248 6.78 1.63 6.31
C LEU A 248 7.41 1.08 5.02
N CYS A 249 8.28 1.85 4.37
CA CYS A 249 9.02 1.39 3.19
C CYS A 249 10.01 0.28 3.54
N ALA A 250 10.69 0.37 4.68
CA ALA A 250 11.60 -0.68 5.16
C ALA A 250 10.84 -1.98 5.47
N LEU A 251 9.70 -1.90 6.17
CA LEU A 251 8.85 -3.07 6.41
C LEU A 251 8.34 -3.71 5.12
N THR A 252 7.93 -2.89 4.16
CA THR A 252 7.50 -3.38 2.84
C THR A 252 8.67 -4.04 2.10
N TRP A 253 9.87 -3.51 2.24
CA TRP A 253 11.07 -4.09 1.65
C TRP A 253 11.35 -5.48 2.23
N ASP A 254 11.35 -5.62 3.54
CA ASP A 254 11.57 -6.88 4.23
C ASP A 254 10.50 -7.92 3.88
N LEU A 255 9.22 -7.50 3.88
CA LEU A 255 8.09 -8.32 3.46
C LEU A 255 8.26 -8.82 2.02
N THR A 256 8.63 -7.92 1.11
CA THR A 256 8.79 -8.26 -0.32
C THR A 256 9.97 -9.21 -0.53
N LEU A 257 11.11 -8.98 0.14
CA LEU A 257 12.24 -9.90 0.07
C LEU A 257 11.91 -11.28 0.63
N TRP A 258 11.16 -11.34 1.73
CA TRP A 258 10.66 -12.60 2.28
C TRP A 258 9.75 -13.31 1.27
N CYS A 259 8.83 -12.60 0.62
CA CYS A 259 7.98 -13.17 -0.44
C CYS A 259 8.80 -13.70 -1.61
N ILE A 260 9.82 -12.96 -2.08
CA ILE A 260 10.73 -13.40 -3.15
C ILE A 260 11.42 -14.72 -2.75
N HIS A 261 11.95 -14.79 -1.53
CA HIS A 261 12.64 -15.98 -1.02
C HIS A 261 11.73 -17.22 -1.00
N HIS A 262 10.45 -17.03 -0.69
CA HIS A 262 9.44 -18.10 -0.64
C HIS A 262 8.67 -18.30 -1.97
N GLY A 263 9.05 -17.60 -3.04
CA GLY A 263 8.39 -17.71 -4.36
C GLY A 263 6.94 -17.22 -4.36
N ILE A 264 6.60 -16.25 -3.52
CA ILE A 264 5.24 -15.73 -3.35
C ILE A 264 5.03 -14.53 -4.27
N ALA A 265 4.03 -14.61 -5.16
CA ALA A 265 3.58 -13.48 -5.95
C ALA A 265 2.50 -12.70 -5.16
N LEU A 266 2.95 -11.70 -4.39
CA LEU A 266 2.09 -10.92 -3.50
C LEU A 266 1.40 -9.77 -4.25
N SER A 267 0.11 -9.60 -3.98
CA SER A 267 -0.70 -8.44 -4.39
C SER A 267 -1.69 -8.08 -3.28
N ALA A 268 -2.21 -6.86 -3.28
CA ALA A 268 -3.20 -6.43 -2.30
C ALA A 268 -4.38 -5.72 -2.95
N VAL A 269 -5.55 -5.81 -2.32
CA VAL A 269 -6.77 -5.08 -2.70
C VAL A 269 -7.39 -4.45 -1.46
N HIS A 270 -7.88 -3.22 -1.64
CA HIS A 270 -8.62 -2.53 -0.60
C HIS A 270 -10.03 -3.12 -0.49
N ILE A 271 -10.50 -3.35 0.74
CA ILE A 271 -11.90 -3.66 1.01
C ILE A 271 -12.50 -2.70 2.03
N PRO A 272 -13.80 -2.38 1.94
CA PRO A 272 -14.47 -1.63 2.98
C PRO A 272 -14.36 -2.35 4.34
N GLY A 273 -14.18 -1.60 5.43
CA GLY A 273 -14.13 -2.19 6.78
C GLY A 273 -15.39 -3.00 7.13
N GLU A 274 -16.55 -2.62 6.60
CA GLU A 274 -17.82 -3.35 6.72
C GLU A 274 -17.76 -4.77 6.12
N GLU A 275 -16.87 -5.01 5.16
CA GLU A 275 -16.60 -6.34 4.60
C GLU A 275 -15.46 -7.08 5.33
N ASN A 276 -14.73 -6.41 6.21
CA ASN A 276 -13.55 -6.92 6.93
C ASN A 276 -13.87 -7.52 8.32
N VAL A 277 -15.15 -7.82 8.59
CA VAL A 277 -15.68 -8.14 9.93
C VAL A 277 -14.92 -9.24 10.65
N THR A 278 -14.52 -10.30 9.94
CA THR A 278 -13.85 -11.43 10.60
C THR A 278 -12.43 -11.09 11.02
N ALA A 279 -11.67 -10.36 10.21
CA ALA A 279 -10.31 -9.98 10.57
C ALA A 279 -10.31 -8.88 11.65
N ASP A 280 -11.24 -7.93 11.57
CA ASP A 280 -11.47 -6.90 12.60
C ASP A 280 -11.81 -7.51 13.96
N ALA A 281 -12.74 -8.47 14.01
CA ALA A 281 -13.07 -9.19 15.25
C ALA A 281 -11.86 -9.96 15.83
N LEU A 282 -10.94 -10.42 14.99
CA LEU A 282 -9.71 -11.10 15.43
C LEU A 282 -8.65 -10.09 15.92
N SER A 283 -8.57 -8.90 15.34
CA SER A 283 -7.59 -7.87 15.66
C SER A 283 -7.94 -7.10 16.94
N GLY A 284 -9.23 -6.91 17.22
CA GLY A 284 -9.73 -6.20 18.41
C GLY A 284 -9.61 -6.98 19.72
N GLY A 285 -9.18 -8.26 19.66
CA GLY A 285 -9.49 -9.23 20.71
C GLY A 285 -10.96 -9.60 20.64
N TRP A 286 -11.35 -10.79 21.09
CA TRP A 286 -12.76 -11.22 21.10
C TRP A 286 -13.62 -10.24 21.92
N ILE A 287 -14.14 -9.21 21.29
CA ILE A 287 -15.27 -8.42 21.80
C ILE A 287 -16.48 -9.16 21.26
N ALA A 288 -17.12 -9.96 22.12
CA ALA A 288 -18.34 -10.64 21.74
C ALA A 288 -19.35 -9.59 21.22
N PRO A 289 -20.14 -9.87 20.16
CA PRO A 289 -21.18 -8.97 19.66
C PRO A 289 -22.22 -8.55 20.71
N THR A 290 -22.18 -9.15 21.91
CA THR A 290 -22.99 -8.83 23.09
C THR A 290 -22.42 -7.72 23.97
N GLU A 291 -21.26 -7.13 23.66
CA GLU A 291 -20.62 -6.09 24.47
C GLU A 291 -20.91 -4.65 24.01
N TRP A 292 -22.06 -4.42 23.37
CA TRP A 292 -22.58 -3.06 23.26
C TRP A 292 -22.99 -2.57 24.65
N SER A 293 -22.28 -1.58 25.18
CA SER A 293 -22.70 -0.87 26.39
C SER A 293 -23.09 0.56 26.05
N LEU A 294 -24.26 0.98 26.54
CA LEU A 294 -24.65 2.37 26.50
C LEU A 294 -23.65 3.19 27.33
N LEU A 295 -23.28 4.37 26.83
CA LEU A 295 -22.50 5.33 27.62
C LEU A 295 -23.15 5.53 28.99
N PRO A 296 -22.41 5.49 30.10
CA PRO A 296 -22.99 5.55 31.44
C PRO A 296 -23.89 6.76 31.65
N GLN A 297 -23.56 7.91 31.06
CA GLN A 297 -24.41 9.11 31.16
C GLN A 297 -25.75 8.94 30.42
N VAL A 298 -25.75 8.26 29.27
CA VAL A 298 -26.95 7.98 28.47
C VAL A 298 -27.82 6.94 29.16
N ALA A 299 -27.21 5.83 29.62
CA ALA A 299 -27.91 4.81 30.39
C ALA A 299 -28.56 5.40 31.66
N GLN A 300 -27.82 6.23 32.40
CA GLN A 300 -28.33 6.92 33.58
C GLN A 300 -29.48 7.88 33.24
N SER A 301 -29.47 8.53 32.07
CA SER A 301 -30.54 9.42 31.62
C SER A 301 -31.81 8.63 31.28
N ILE A 302 -31.66 7.49 30.60
CA ILE A 302 -32.76 6.58 30.27
C ILE A 302 -33.37 5.98 31.55
N PHE A 303 -32.54 5.52 32.49
CA PHE A 303 -33.02 4.95 33.76
C PHE A 303 -33.72 5.96 34.67
N ARG A 304 -33.48 7.26 34.51
CA ARG A 304 -34.26 8.30 35.20
C ARG A 304 -35.66 8.49 34.62
N LEU A 305 -35.85 8.16 33.34
CA LEU A 305 -37.12 8.33 32.62
C LEU A 305 -38.03 7.10 32.77
N ILE A 306 -37.47 5.89 32.79
CA ILE A 306 -38.21 4.63 32.62
C ILE A 306 -37.97 3.64 33.78
N ASP A 307 -37.27 4.09 34.82
CA ASP A 307 -36.82 3.32 35.99
C ASP A 307 -35.64 2.35 35.72
N ARG A 308 -34.95 1.92 36.79
CA ARG A 308 -33.79 1.01 36.68
C ARG A 308 -34.25 -0.46 36.62
N PRO A 309 -33.84 -1.23 35.60
CA PRO A 309 -34.18 -2.66 35.56
C PRO A 309 -33.52 -3.41 36.73
N HIS A 310 -34.28 -4.29 37.38
CA HIS A 310 -33.83 -5.11 38.52
C HIS A 310 -33.02 -6.35 38.11
N VAL A 311 -33.00 -6.69 36.82
CA VAL A 311 -32.22 -7.81 36.26
C VAL A 311 -31.42 -7.27 35.07
N ASP A 312 -30.11 -7.48 35.10
CA ASP A 312 -29.23 -7.15 33.97
C ASP A 312 -29.37 -8.23 32.89
N LEU A 313 -30.06 -7.89 31.79
CA LEU A 313 -30.23 -8.77 30.63
C LEU A 313 -28.90 -9.03 29.86
N PHE A 314 -27.81 -8.34 30.22
CA PHE A 314 -26.48 -8.40 29.60
C PHE A 314 -25.36 -8.72 30.62
N ALA A 315 -25.69 -9.33 31.77
CA ALA A 315 -24.69 -9.74 32.74
C ALA A 315 -23.86 -10.93 32.21
N SER A 316 -22.65 -10.66 31.74
CA SER A 316 -21.60 -11.67 31.60
C SER A 316 -20.80 -11.79 32.91
N ARG A 317 -20.14 -12.94 33.09
CA ARG A 317 -19.42 -13.33 34.32
C ARG A 317 -18.33 -12.33 34.79
N MET A 318 -17.97 -11.34 33.96
CA MET A 318 -16.99 -10.29 34.29
C MET A 318 -17.57 -9.02 34.95
N LYS A 319 -18.90 -8.87 35.10
CA LYS A 319 -19.53 -7.69 35.75
C LYS A 319 -19.91 -7.86 37.23
N ILE A 320 -19.31 -8.83 37.94
CA ILE A 320 -19.49 -8.95 39.41
C ILE A 320 -18.21 -8.48 40.10
N SER A 321 -18.07 -7.18 40.33
CA SER A 321 -17.08 -6.67 41.29
C SER A 321 -17.41 -5.33 41.96
N TYR A 322 -18.53 -4.67 41.64
CA TYR A 322 -18.95 -3.46 42.35
C TYR A 322 -20.40 -3.54 42.80
N MET A 323 -20.66 -4.31 43.85
CA MET A 323 -21.70 -4.00 44.84
C MET A 323 -21.63 -5.01 45.98
N TYR A 324 -21.06 -4.61 47.13
CA TYR A 324 -21.57 -4.97 48.46
C TYR A 324 -20.83 -4.17 49.55
N ARG A 325 -21.50 -3.18 50.12
CA ARG A 325 -21.60 -2.94 51.57
C ARG A 325 -22.59 -1.79 51.82
N SER A 326 -23.81 -2.19 52.15
CA SER A 326 -24.80 -1.34 52.82
C SER A 326 -25.14 -2.07 54.12
N THR A 327 -24.87 -1.43 55.26
CA THR A 327 -25.67 -1.62 56.47
C THR A 327 -25.77 -0.29 57.20
N ALA A 328 -27.00 0.02 57.56
CA ALA A 328 -27.57 1.31 57.90
C ALA A 328 -27.42 1.75 59.37
N ARG A 329 -27.92 2.98 59.59
CA ARG A 329 -28.38 3.68 60.83
C ARG A 329 -27.46 4.86 61.18
N GLY A 330 -27.91 6.10 61.37
CA GLY A 330 -29.22 6.73 61.39
C GLY A 330 -29.04 8.14 61.97
N THR A 331 -30.03 9.00 61.77
CA THR A 331 -30.33 10.25 62.51
C THR A 331 -29.47 11.51 62.38
N GLN A 332 -30.20 12.58 62.02
CA GLN A 332 -30.11 14.00 62.46
C GLN A 332 -29.18 15.00 61.75
N ILE A 333 -29.84 15.99 61.15
CA ILE A 333 -29.42 17.37 60.79
C ILE A 333 -29.26 18.15 62.13
N PRO A 334 -28.23 19.01 62.35
CA PRO A 334 -28.34 20.42 61.90
C PRO A 334 -27.05 21.23 61.59
N THR A 335 -27.18 22.06 60.55
CA THR A 335 -26.79 23.50 60.43
C THR A 335 -25.34 23.99 60.46
N ARG A 336 -25.12 25.01 59.59
CA ARG A 336 -24.14 26.14 59.59
C ARG A 336 -22.75 25.93 58.99
N GLY A 337 -22.46 26.72 57.95
CA GLY A 337 -21.11 27.05 57.47
C GLY A 337 -21.14 27.87 56.19
N ARG A 338 -20.65 29.11 56.24
CA ARG A 338 -20.76 30.21 55.26
C ARG A 338 -19.82 30.06 54.02
N PRO A 339 -19.96 30.93 52.98
CA PRO A 339 -19.47 30.71 51.62
C PRO A 339 -18.02 31.17 51.40
N MET A 340 -17.33 30.58 50.43
CA MET A 340 -16.13 31.18 49.83
C MET A 340 -16.46 31.77 48.46
N HIS A 341 -16.15 33.06 48.36
CA HIS A 341 -16.11 33.86 47.16
C HIS A 341 -15.08 33.35 46.15
N CYS A 342 -15.50 33.20 44.89
CA CYS A 342 -14.65 33.44 43.73
C CYS A 342 -15.33 34.48 42.82
N ARG A 343 -14.77 35.69 42.80
CA ARG A 343 -14.95 36.77 41.82
C ARG A 343 -13.65 36.77 41.02
N CYS A 344 -13.59 36.45 39.74
CA CYS A 344 -13.84 37.27 38.54
C CYS A 344 -13.03 36.52 37.45
N GLY A 345 -13.33 36.46 36.17
CA GLY A 345 -14.37 37.02 35.33
C GLY A 345 -14.23 36.37 33.94
N GLY A 346 -15.24 36.49 33.10
CA GLY A 346 -15.22 35.95 31.75
C GLY A 346 -16.63 35.71 31.24
N THR A 347 -17.14 36.70 30.53
CA THR A 347 -18.49 36.88 30.01
C THR A 347 -18.92 35.75 29.06
N ALA A 348 -20.19 35.38 29.15
CA ALA A 348 -20.86 34.35 28.36
C ALA A 348 -21.18 34.78 26.92
N TYR A 349 -21.23 33.82 25.99
CA TYR A 349 -22.24 33.76 24.93
C TYR A 349 -22.57 32.29 24.61
N TRP A 350 -23.84 31.94 24.77
CA TRP A 350 -24.47 30.72 24.23
C TRP A 350 -25.25 31.10 22.96
N PRO A 351 -25.22 30.28 21.90
CA PRO A 351 -26.33 30.21 20.96
C PRO A 351 -27.05 28.86 21.11
N THR A 352 -28.31 28.90 21.54
CA THR A 352 -29.24 27.76 21.42
C THR A 352 -29.86 27.71 20.03
N PRO A 353 -30.32 26.52 19.59
CA PRO A 353 -30.63 26.21 18.20
C PRO A 353 -32.11 26.48 17.84
N SER A 354 -32.36 26.80 16.56
CA SER A 354 -33.69 26.71 15.96
C SER A 354 -33.60 26.24 14.51
N HIS A 355 -33.90 24.95 14.30
CA HIS A 355 -34.48 24.40 13.06
C HIS A 355 -36.01 24.62 13.07
N PRO A 356 -36.82 24.36 12.00
CA PRO A 356 -36.51 23.72 10.70
C PRO A 356 -37.12 24.39 9.43
N SER A 357 -36.46 24.16 8.27
CA SER A 357 -36.92 23.83 6.87
C SER A 357 -38.16 24.49 6.20
N PRO A 358 -38.50 24.30 4.90
CA PRO A 358 -37.81 23.60 3.76
C PRO A 358 -37.81 24.34 2.38
N SER A 359 -37.09 23.73 1.40
CA SER A 359 -37.37 23.68 -0.07
C SER A 359 -37.09 24.95 -0.92
N PHE A 360 -36.48 24.97 -2.12
CA PHE A 360 -36.64 24.14 -3.34
C PHE A 360 -35.64 24.58 -4.47
N LEU A 361 -35.37 23.68 -5.45
CA LEU A 361 -35.00 23.86 -6.90
C LEU A 361 -33.67 24.57 -7.28
N GLU A 362 -32.67 23.85 -7.83
CA GLU A 362 -32.46 23.46 -9.26
C GLU A 362 -31.97 24.59 -10.19
N CYS A 363 -30.70 24.48 -10.61
CA CYS A 363 -30.19 24.56 -11.98
C CYS A 363 -28.72 24.09 -12.00
#